data_AF-A0AA91GQ69-F1
#
_entry.id   AF-A0AA91GQ69-F1
#
_cell.length_a   1.000
_cell.length_b   1.000
_cell.length_c   1.000
_cell.angle_alpha   90.00
_cell.angle_beta   90.00
_cell.angle_gamma   90.00
#
_symmetry.space_group_name_H-M   'P 1'
#
loop_
_entity.id
_entity.type
_entity.pdbx_description
1 polymer ?
#
loop_
_entity_poly.entity_id
_entity_poly.type
_entity_poly.pdbx_seq_one_letter_code
_entity_poly.pdbx_strand_id
1 'polypeptide(L)'
;MGSPLATSITPTFKEINFVDIAFGVLAPGDYQSQGRYFHFYQFEGRENQLIQIRLTGSADQRRSNNLSLDPYLLLLDPNNQVLLKRGTGGGVDNRGVKDAFIFVRLPAKGTYKIAVTSQNPGQKGRYSIALRNDRASYSLDKSSELTSEGLTLKQNRSPYNVSKFQGKKNQLVSIRVDSIFEQFSPYIVLLNSKGQIVASDSDKDGKYSALIDRARLPEDDTYYIVVISANAQERGTYRLTLF
;
A
#
# COMPACT_ATOMS: atom_id res chain seq x y z
N MET A 1 -24.15 -36.21 -13.38
CA MET A 1 -23.53 -34.95 -13.83
C MET A 1 -22.34 -34.70 -12.90
N GLY A 2 -21.12 -34.92 -13.37
CA GLY A 2 -19.92 -34.88 -12.55
C GLY A 2 -19.58 -33.46 -12.11
N SER A 3 -19.33 -33.27 -10.82
CA SER A 3 -18.74 -32.05 -10.29
C SER A 3 -17.39 -31.78 -10.97
N PRO A 4 -17.09 -30.55 -11.40
CA PRO A 4 -15.75 -30.25 -11.88
C PRO A 4 -14.77 -30.41 -10.71
N LEU A 5 -13.81 -31.33 -10.88
CA LEU A 5 -12.66 -31.47 -10.01
C LEU A 5 -11.93 -30.12 -10.02
N ALA A 6 -11.87 -29.44 -8.87
CA ALA A 6 -10.98 -28.31 -8.68
C ALA A 6 -9.56 -28.84 -8.83
N THR A 7 -8.93 -28.59 -9.96
CA THR A 7 -7.50 -28.82 -10.13
C THR A 7 -6.79 -27.94 -9.11
N SER A 8 -6.24 -28.56 -8.05
CA SER A 8 -5.39 -27.86 -7.10
C SER A 8 -4.07 -27.55 -7.80
N ILE A 9 -4.04 -26.46 -8.56
CA ILE A 9 -2.81 -25.94 -9.12
C ILE A 9 -1.97 -25.49 -7.92
N THR A 10 -0.78 -26.06 -7.77
CA THR A 10 0.17 -25.59 -6.76
C THR A 10 0.65 -24.19 -7.16
N PRO A 11 0.70 -23.20 -6.25
CA PRO A 11 1.29 -21.90 -6.53
C PRO A 11 2.71 -22.05 -7.06
N THR A 12 2.99 -21.49 -8.23
CA THR A 12 4.35 -21.39 -8.78
C THR A 12 4.89 -19.98 -8.53
N PHE A 13 6.10 -19.90 -8.00
CA PHE A 13 6.77 -18.63 -7.69
C PHE A 13 7.85 -18.33 -8.72
N LYS A 14 7.81 -17.13 -9.27
CA LYS A 14 8.85 -16.59 -10.17
C LYS A 14 9.80 -15.71 -9.36
N GLU A 15 11.11 -15.85 -9.54
CA GLU A 15 12.07 -14.90 -8.98
C GLU A 15 11.89 -13.51 -9.62
N ILE A 16 12.06 -12.45 -8.83
CA ILE A 16 12.12 -11.05 -9.30
C ILE A 16 13.21 -10.29 -8.55
N ASN A 17 14.04 -9.52 -9.27
CA ASN A 17 15.10 -8.70 -8.67
C ASN A 17 14.73 -7.22 -8.61
N PHE A 18 15.46 -6.45 -7.79
CA PHE A 18 15.24 -5.02 -7.53
C PHE A 18 15.46 -4.06 -8.72
N VAL A 19 15.81 -4.59 -9.90
CA VAL A 19 15.97 -3.81 -11.13
C VAL A 19 15.03 -4.30 -12.23
N ASP A 20 14.25 -5.34 -11.95
CA ASP A 20 13.46 -6.04 -12.96
C ASP A 20 12.09 -5.40 -13.12
N ILE A 21 11.58 -5.50 -14.35
CA ILE A 21 10.17 -5.31 -14.68
C ILE A 21 9.70 -6.63 -15.27
N ALA A 22 8.77 -7.30 -14.59
CA ALA A 22 8.16 -8.53 -15.09
C ALA A 22 6.78 -8.25 -15.67
N PHE A 23 6.42 -8.95 -16.74
CA PHE A 23 5.13 -8.85 -17.41
C PHE A 23 4.33 -10.13 -17.22
N GLY A 24 3.00 -10.01 -17.22
CA GLY A 24 2.13 -11.17 -17.14
C GLY A 24 0.71 -10.88 -17.62
N VAL A 25 -0.06 -11.95 -17.77
CA VAL A 25 -1.49 -11.91 -18.09
C VAL A 25 -2.20 -12.83 -17.12
N LEU A 26 -3.11 -12.28 -16.30
CA LEU A 26 -4.00 -13.08 -15.47
C LEU A 26 -5.09 -13.70 -16.36
N ALA A 27 -5.21 -15.02 -16.36
CA ALA A 27 -6.07 -15.77 -17.29
C ALA A 27 -6.57 -17.12 -16.71
N PRO A 28 -7.59 -17.74 -17.31
CA PRO A 28 -7.98 -19.11 -16.98
C PRO A 28 -6.80 -20.06 -17.19
N GLY A 29 -6.61 -20.97 -16.23
CA GLY A 29 -5.44 -21.85 -16.16
C GLY A 29 -4.43 -21.42 -15.10
N ASP A 30 -4.48 -20.16 -14.64
CA ASP A 30 -3.69 -19.71 -13.50
C ASP A 30 -4.24 -20.25 -12.18
N TYR A 31 -3.44 -20.13 -11.11
CA TYR A 31 -3.90 -20.40 -9.75
C TYR A 31 -5.14 -19.57 -9.43
N GLN A 32 -6.18 -20.19 -8.86
CA GLN A 32 -7.42 -19.52 -8.51
C GLN A 32 -7.75 -19.61 -7.03
N SER A 33 -8.17 -18.49 -6.46
CA SER A 33 -8.73 -18.42 -5.11
C SER A 33 -9.80 -17.34 -5.05
N GLN A 34 -10.93 -17.64 -4.42
CA GLN A 34 -12.06 -16.71 -4.28
C GLN A 34 -12.50 -16.08 -5.62
N GLY A 35 -12.45 -16.86 -6.70
CA GLY A 35 -12.82 -16.42 -8.04
C GLY A 35 -11.81 -15.49 -8.73
N ARG A 36 -10.64 -15.22 -8.15
CA ARG A 36 -9.56 -14.43 -8.76
C ARG A 36 -8.45 -15.33 -9.29
N TYR A 37 -7.75 -14.87 -10.32
CA TYR A 37 -6.52 -15.49 -10.85
C TYR A 37 -5.29 -14.89 -10.17
N PHE A 38 -4.25 -15.70 -9.97
CA PHE A 38 -3.02 -15.27 -9.29
C PHE A 38 -1.77 -15.67 -10.03
N HIS A 39 -0.80 -14.76 -10.01
CA HIS A 39 0.62 -15.06 -10.21
C HIS A 39 1.40 -14.73 -8.94
N PHE A 40 2.47 -15.49 -8.70
CA PHE A 40 3.32 -15.29 -7.54
C PHE A 40 4.75 -14.99 -7.94
N TYR A 41 5.34 -14.03 -7.25
CA TYR A 41 6.75 -13.69 -7.34
C TYR A 41 7.40 -13.84 -5.98
N GLN A 42 8.71 -14.05 -5.95
CA GLN A 42 9.49 -14.05 -4.73
C GLN A 42 10.83 -13.32 -4.93
N PHE A 43 11.38 -12.81 -3.83
CA PHE A 43 12.67 -12.12 -3.82
C PHE A 43 13.33 -12.20 -2.44
N GLU A 44 14.65 -12.13 -2.41
CA GLU A 44 15.41 -12.07 -1.16
C GLU A 44 15.44 -10.63 -0.61
N GLY A 45 14.99 -10.47 0.63
CA GLY A 45 14.98 -9.22 1.37
C GLY A 45 15.94 -9.24 2.55
N ARG A 46 16.42 -8.06 2.95
CA ARG A 46 17.20 -7.84 4.18
C ARG A 46 16.37 -7.06 5.19
N GLU A 47 16.63 -7.27 6.47
CA GLU A 47 16.06 -6.45 7.53
C GLU A 47 16.38 -4.97 7.29
N ASN A 48 15.40 -4.09 7.56
CA ASN A 48 15.47 -2.65 7.35
C ASN A 48 15.64 -2.20 5.89
N GLN A 49 15.63 -3.11 4.92
CA GLN A 49 15.68 -2.76 3.51
C GLN A 49 14.39 -2.06 3.09
N LEU A 50 14.53 -0.99 2.32
CA LEU A 50 13.41 -0.21 1.81
C LEU A 50 13.16 -0.53 0.36
N ILE A 51 11.91 -0.83 0.07
CA ILE A 51 11.51 -1.31 -1.24
C ILE A 51 10.23 -0.62 -1.70
N GLN A 52 10.13 -0.50 -3.02
CA GLN A 52 8.93 -0.11 -3.72
C GLN A 52 8.49 -1.26 -4.63
N ILE A 53 7.20 -1.55 -4.62
CA ILE A 53 6.57 -2.46 -5.56
C ILE A 53 5.49 -1.69 -6.29
N ARG A 54 5.58 -1.62 -7.62
CA ARG A 54 4.56 -1.01 -8.46
C ARG A 54 3.98 -2.06 -9.39
N LEU A 55 2.69 -2.36 -9.22
CA LEU A 55 1.91 -3.20 -10.11
C LEU A 55 1.04 -2.30 -10.99
N THR A 56 1.23 -2.35 -12.29
CA THR A 56 0.49 -1.56 -13.27
C THR A 56 -0.41 -2.48 -14.09
N GLY A 57 -1.72 -2.20 -14.09
CA GLY A 57 -2.71 -2.91 -14.90
C GLY A 57 -2.93 -2.24 -16.25
N SER A 58 -3.08 -3.03 -17.31
CA SER A 58 -3.38 -2.49 -18.64
C SER A 58 -4.75 -1.81 -18.68
N ALA A 59 -4.91 -0.82 -19.57
CA ALA A 59 -6.19 -0.20 -19.89
C ALA A 59 -6.85 -0.80 -21.16
N ASP A 60 -6.35 -1.93 -21.66
CA ASP A 60 -6.79 -2.51 -22.94
C ASP A 60 -8.20 -3.12 -22.86
N GLN A 61 -9.20 -2.32 -23.26
CA GLN A 61 -10.62 -2.70 -23.28
C GLN A 61 -11.12 -3.12 -24.66
N ARG A 62 -10.23 -3.33 -25.64
CA ARG A 62 -10.63 -3.71 -27.01
C ARG A 62 -11.39 -5.06 -27.00
N ARG A 63 -12.51 -5.16 -27.72
CA ARG A 63 -13.48 -6.28 -27.65
C ARG A 63 -12.95 -7.62 -28.17
N SER A 64 -13.66 -8.67 -27.71
CA SER A 64 -13.48 -10.13 -27.70
C SER A 64 -12.62 -10.69 -26.55
N ASN A 65 -11.62 -9.95 -26.05
CA ASN A 65 -10.87 -10.30 -24.84
C ASN A 65 -10.47 -9.02 -24.09
N ASN A 66 -11.35 -8.54 -23.21
CA ASN A 66 -11.01 -7.43 -22.30
C ASN A 66 -9.80 -7.85 -21.44
N LEU A 67 -8.68 -7.13 -21.60
CA LEU A 67 -7.44 -7.37 -20.88
C LEU A 67 -7.07 -6.19 -19.98
N SER A 68 -8.03 -5.32 -19.71
CA SER A 68 -7.90 -4.30 -18.68
C SER A 68 -7.85 -4.94 -17.30
N LEU A 69 -6.98 -4.42 -16.44
CA LEU A 69 -6.79 -4.95 -15.10
C LEU A 69 -6.92 -3.83 -14.08
N ASP A 70 -7.75 -4.06 -13.07
CA ASP A 70 -7.70 -3.32 -11.81
C ASP A 70 -6.71 -4.05 -10.90
N PRO A 71 -5.45 -3.59 -10.80
CA PRO A 71 -4.42 -4.31 -10.09
C PRO A 71 -4.73 -4.46 -8.60
N TYR A 72 -4.38 -5.62 -8.06
CA TYR A 72 -4.37 -5.91 -6.63
C TYR A 72 -3.11 -6.72 -6.30
N LEU A 73 -2.34 -6.29 -5.31
CA LEU A 73 -1.19 -7.06 -4.83
C LEU A 73 -1.19 -7.25 -3.32
N LEU A 74 -0.60 -8.36 -2.91
CA LEU A 74 -0.29 -8.66 -1.51
C LEU A 74 1.23 -8.89 -1.42
N LEU A 75 1.86 -8.25 -0.45
CA LEU A 75 3.21 -8.57 -0.02
C LEU A 75 3.17 -9.38 1.26
N LEU A 76 3.86 -10.51 1.26
CA LEU A 76 3.99 -11.39 2.41
C LEU A 76 5.44 -11.47 2.87
N ASP A 77 5.62 -11.58 4.19
CA ASP A 77 6.90 -11.80 4.83
C ASP A 77 7.41 -13.26 4.66
N PRO A 78 8.63 -13.58 5.12
CA PRO A 78 9.17 -14.94 5.05
C PRO A 78 8.35 -16.01 5.81
N ASN A 79 7.50 -15.61 6.76
CA ASN A 79 6.60 -16.47 7.50
C ASN A 79 5.20 -16.58 6.85
N ASN A 80 5.04 -16.05 5.63
CA ASN A 80 3.78 -15.98 4.88
C ASN A 80 2.70 -15.13 5.56
N GLN A 81 3.07 -14.19 6.42
CA GLN A 81 2.15 -13.19 6.96
C GLN A 81 2.05 -12.01 6.00
N VAL A 82 0.84 -11.49 5.80
CA VAL A 82 0.62 -10.33 4.95
C VAL A 82 1.20 -9.09 5.63
N LEU A 83 2.17 -8.47 4.99
CA LEU A 83 2.72 -7.18 5.42
C LEU A 83 1.88 -6.01 4.95
N LEU A 84 1.39 -6.09 3.71
CA LEU A 84 0.58 -5.05 3.11
C LEU A 84 -0.17 -5.60 1.90
N LYS A 85 -1.41 -5.16 1.71
CA LYS A 85 -2.15 -5.38 0.47
C LYS A 85 -2.59 -4.04 -0.11
N ARG A 86 -2.53 -3.92 -1.44
CA ARG A 86 -2.89 -2.69 -2.13
C ARG A 86 -3.54 -2.99 -3.47
N GLY A 87 -4.68 -2.35 -3.70
CA GLY A 87 -5.37 -2.26 -4.98
C GLY A 87 -5.11 -0.96 -5.71
N THR A 88 -5.94 -0.72 -6.71
CA THR A 88 -5.88 0.52 -7.47
C THR A 88 -6.10 1.72 -6.54
N GLY A 89 -5.10 2.60 -6.44
CA GLY A 89 -5.27 3.92 -5.84
C GLY A 89 -6.21 4.76 -6.72
N GLY A 90 -6.91 5.75 -6.16
CA GLY A 90 -7.90 6.54 -6.91
C GLY A 90 -7.37 7.28 -8.16
N GLY A 91 -6.04 7.32 -8.36
CA GLY A 91 -5.40 7.91 -9.53
C GLY A 91 -5.47 6.98 -10.75
N VAL A 92 -6.07 7.49 -11.83
CA VAL A 92 -5.99 6.89 -13.17
C VAL A 92 -5.14 7.84 -14.01
N ASP A 93 -4.15 7.31 -14.73
CA ASP A 93 -3.36 8.18 -15.62
C ASP A 93 -4.20 8.64 -16.83
N ASN A 94 -3.71 9.60 -17.60
CA ASN A 94 -4.41 10.11 -18.79
C ASN A 94 -4.71 9.05 -19.86
N ARG A 95 -4.15 7.83 -19.74
CA ARG A 95 -4.33 6.69 -20.65
C ARG A 95 -5.28 5.64 -20.06
N GLY A 96 -5.90 5.89 -18.91
CA GLY A 96 -6.79 4.93 -18.26
C GLY A 96 -6.04 3.85 -17.46
N VAL A 97 -4.71 3.95 -17.32
CA VAL A 97 -3.88 2.96 -16.63
C VAL A 97 -4.02 3.14 -15.13
N LYS A 98 -4.17 2.00 -14.44
CA LYS A 98 -4.32 1.91 -13.00
C LYS A 98 -3.10 1.23 -12.40
N ASP A 99 -2.70 1.66 -11.21
CA ASP A 99 -1.62 1.04 -10.48
C ASP A 99 -1.94 0.82 -9.00
N ALA A 100 -1.27 -0.19 -8.46
CA ALA A 100 -1.21 -0.47 -7.05
C ALA A 100 0.25 -0.34 -6.62
N PHE A 101 0.49 0.45 -5.57
CA PHE A 101 1.82 0.83 -5.13
C PHE A 101 2.03 0.50 -3.66
N ILE A 102 3.09 -0.26 -3.37
CA ILE A 102 3.52 -0.58 -2.01
C ILE A 102 4.88 0.07 -1.78
N PHE A 103 5.00 0.74 -0.63
CA PHE A 103 6.26 1.23 -0.11
C PHE A 103 6.49 0.71 1.31
N VAL A 104 7.54 -0.07 1.51
CA VAL A 104 7.71 -0.82 2.77
C VAL A 104 9.15 -0.98 3.21
N ARG A 105 9.35 -1.01 4.53
CA ARG A 105 10.57 -1.49 5.19
C ARG A 105 10.38 -2.95 5.54
N LEU A 106 11.30 -3.77 5.05
CA LEU A 106 11.30 -5.19 5.32
C LEU A 106 11.66 -5.44 6.80
N PRO A 107 10.80 -6.12 7.58
CA PRO A 107 11.00 -6.30 9.02
C PRO A 107 12.08 -7.32 9.38
N ALA A 108 12.46 -8.19 8.43
CA ALA A 108 13.42 -9.25 8.66
C ALA A 108 14.17 -9.62 7.37
N LYS A 109 15.28 -10.32 7.51
CA LYS A 109 15.92 -10.99 6.37
C LYS A 109 15.12 -12.25 5.99
N GLY A 110 14.99 -12.52 4.69
CA GLY A 110 14.46 -13.78 4.17
C GLY A 110 13.77 -13.62 2.82
N THR A 111 13.13 -14.70 2.36
CA THR A 111 12.40 -14.73 1.10
C THR A 111 11.00 -14.13 1.25
N TYR A 112 10.76 -12.99 0.61
CA TYR A 112 9.46 -12.34 0.56
C TYR A 112 8.66 -12.84 -0.65
N LYS A 113 7.33 -12.79 -0.55
CA LYS A 113 6.42 -13.23 -1.62
C LYS A 113 5.48 -12.12 -2.03
N ILE A 114 5.26 -11.98 -3.34
CA ILE A 114 4.30 -11.06 -3.91
C ILE A 114 3.23 -11.88 -4.61
N ALA A 115 1.98 -11.72 -4.20
CA ALA A 115 0.83 -12.25 -4.92
C ALA A 115 0.23 -11.14 -5.78
N VAL A 116 0.22 -11.33 -7.10
CA VAL A 116 -0.39 -10.43 -8.08
C VAL A 116 -1.75 -11.00 -8.48
N THR A 117 -2.79 -10.18 -8.36
CA THR A 117 -4.16 -10.55 -8.70
C THR A 117 -4.98 -9.33 -9.15
N SER A 118 -6.27 -9.52 -9.35
CA SER A 118 -7.23 -8.48 -9.71
C SER A 118 -8.04 -8.01 -8.50
N GLN A 119 -8.46 -6.74 -8.51
CA GLN A 119 -9.35 -6.22 -7.46
C GLN A 119 -10.71 -6.92 -7.50
N ASN A 120 -11.21 -7.24 -8.69
CA ASN A 120 -12.51 -7.89 -8.90
C ASN A 120 -12.35 -9.38 -9.27
N PRO A 121 -13.16 -10.30 -8.67
CA PRO A 121 -13.23 -11.69 -9.10
C PRO A 121 -13.55 -11.82 -10.60
N GLY A 122 -12.97 -12.83 -11.25
CA GLY A 122 -13.16 -13.17 -12.66
C GLY A 122 -12.43 -12.25 -13.64
N GLN A 123 -11.87 -11.13 -13.19
CA GLN A 123 -11.14 -10.20 -14.04
C GLN A 123 -9.81 -10.80 -14.51
N LYS A 124 -9.64 -10.79 -15.82
CA LYS A 124 -8.42 -11.18 -16.52
C LYS A 124 -7.75 -9.91 -16.99
N GLY A 125 -6.43 -9.92 -17.17
CA GLY A 125 -5.80 -8.75 -17.73
C GLY A 125 -4.29 -8.78 -17.73
N ARG A 126 -3.71 -7.91 -18.55
CA ARG A 126 -2.26 -7.74 -18.64
C ARG A 126 -1.77 -6.85 -17.51
N TYR A 127 -0.58 -7.14 -17.02
CA TYR A 127 0.09 -6.29 -16.04
C TYR A 127 1.61 -6.24 -16.26
N SER A 128 2.22 -5.24 -15.64
CA SER A 128 3.65 -5.20 -15.36
C SER A 128 3.88 -4.97 -13.88
N ILE A 129 4.86 -5.66 -13.29
CA ILE A 129 5.31 -5.47 -11.91
C ILE A 129 6.77 -5.03 -11.90
N ALA A 130 7.08 -3.99 -11.15
CA ALA A 130 8.44 -3.53 -10.90
C ALA A 130 8.74 -3.60 -9.40
N LEU A 131 9.89 -4.21 -9.06
CA LEU A 131 10.45 -4.21 -7.71
C LEU A 131 11.68 -3.30 -7.70
N ARG A 132 11.76 -2.37 -6.75
CA ARG A 132 12.89 -1.41 -6.65
C ARG A 132 13.36 -1.24 -5.23
N ASN A 133 14.66 -1.01 -5.08
CA ASN A 133 15.19 -0.46 -3.83
C ASN A 133 14.83 1.03 -3.72
N ASP A 134 14.58 1.46 -2.49
CA ASP A 134 14.55 2.87 -2.14
C ASP A 134 15.75 3.20 -1.25
N ARG A 135 16.18 4.46 -1.31
CA ARG A 135 17.25 5.04 -0.51
C ARG A 135 16.74 6.04 0.54
N ALA A 136 15.42 6.21 0.66
CA ALA A 136 14.83 6.98 1.76
C ALA A 136 15.41 6.52 3.10
N SER A 137 15.62 7.41 4.06
CA SER A 137 16.05 7.03 5.41
C SER A 137 14.94 7.46 6.36
N TYR A 138 14.29 6.49 7.02
CA TYR A 138 13.24 6.86 7.97
C TYR A 138 13.81 7.29 9.31
N SER A 139 13.29 8.40 9.83
CA SER A 139 13.41 8.76 11.25
C SER A 139 12.28 8.15 12.10
N LEU A 140 11.19 7.69 11.48
CA LEU A 140 10.12 6.94 12.14
C LEU A 140 9.57 5.87 11.19
N ASP A 141 9.36 4.67 11.72
CA ASP A 141 8.67 3.57 11.03
C ASP A 141 7.90 2.75 12.07
N LYS A 142 6.58 2.89 12.10
CA LYS A 142 5.75 2.35 13.18
C LYS A 142 4.46 1.77 12.63
N SER A 143 4.13 0.55 13.05
CA SER A 143 2.79 -0.02 12.91
C SER A 143 1.93 0.32 14.11
N SER A 144 0.67 0.66 13.88
CA SER A 144 -0.31 0.98 14.92
C SER A 144 -1.73 0.70 14.43
N GLU A 145 -2.74 0.90 15.27
CA GLU A 145 -4.12 0.55 14.97
C GLU A 145 -5.10 1.59 15.50
N LEU A 146 -6.06 1.97 14.67
CA LEU A 146 -7.22 2.75 15.10
C LEU A 146 -8.25 1.78 15.71
N THR A 147 -8.39 1.77 17.03
CA THR A 147 -9.29 0.85 17.76
C THR A 147 -10.60 1.53 18.18
N SER A 148 -11.54 0.73 18.71
CA SER A 148 -12.80 1.19 19.30
C SER A 148 -12.64 2.04 20.53
N GLU A 149 -11.67 1.72 21.37
CA GLU A 149 -11.39 2.41 22.62
C GLU A 149 -10.44 3.60 22.43
N GLY A 150 -10.00 3.85 21.18
CA GLY A 150 -9.08 4.92 20.82
C GLY A 150 -9.68 6.32 20.90
N LEU A 151 -8.83 7.32 20.65
CA LEU A 151 -9.25 8.72 20.63
C LEU A 151 -10.17 8.98 19.44
N THR A 152 -11.16 9.85 19.62
CA THR A 152 -12.09 10.28 18.57
C THR A 152 -12.21 11.79 18.51
N LEU A 153 -12.36 12.35 17.30
CA LEU A 153 -12.62 13.78 17.13
C LEU A 153 -13.99 14.14 17.71
N LYS A 154 -14.08 15.29 18.37
CA LYS A 154 -15.33 15.73 19.02
C LYS A 154 -16.45 16.01 18.01
N GLN A 155 -16.08 16.50 16.82
CA GLN A 155 -17.02 17.00 15.81
C GLN A 155 -17.76 15.87 15.09
N ASN A 156 -17.04 14.81 14.70
CA ASN A 156 -17.57 13.76 13.82
C ASN A 156 -17.29 12.34 14.33
N ARG A 157 -16.69 12.20 15.52
CA ARG A 157 -16.30 10.92 16.12
C ARG A 157 -15.28 10.10 15.31
N SER A 158 -14.60 10.69 14.32
CA SER A 158 -13.55 9.99 13.58
C SER A 158 -12.44 9.52 14.53
N PRO A 159 -12.05 8.23 14.49
CA PRO A 159 -10.96 7.72 15.31
C PRO A 159 -9.63 8.30 14.82
N TYR A 160 -8.72 8.57 15.75
CA TYR A 160 -7.39 9.05 15.43
C TYR A 160 -6.33 8.56 16.42
N ASN A 161 -5.08 8.61 15.99
CA ASN A 161 -3.90 8.43 16.81
C ASN A 161 -2.94 9.60 16.62
N VAL A 162 -2.06 9.81 17.61
CA VAL A 162 -1.07 10.88 17.59
C VAL A 162 0.32 10.29 17.79
N SER A 163 1.25 10.67 16.92
CA SER A 163 2.68 10.45 17.08
C SER A 163 3.41 11.79 17.14
N LYS A 164 4.60 11.85 17.74
CA LYS A 164 5.38 13.09 17.85
C LYS A 164 6.82 12.88 17.40
N PHE A 165 7.45 13.94 16.91
CA PHE A 165 8.88 13.97 16.59
C PHE A 165 9.46 15.38 16.82
N GLN A 166 10.78 15.46 16.97
CA GLN A 166 11.50 16.75 17.01
C GLN A 166 11.89 17.16 15.60
N GLY A 167 11.52 18.37 15.19
CA GLY A 167 11.82 18.93 13.89
C GLY A 167 12.64 20.20 13.97
N LYS A 168 13.46 20.47 12.95
CA LYS A 168 14.24 21.70 12.84
C LYS A 168 13.62 22.64 11.81
N LYS A 169 13.78 23.95 12.02
CA LYS A 169 13.42 25.00 11.07
C LYS A 169 14.01 24.69 9.69
N ASN A 170 13.17 24.86 8.67
CA ASN A 170 13.47 24.59 7.27
C ASN A 170 13.77 23.12 6.91
N GLN A 171 13.70 22.19 7.85
CA GLN A 171 13.74 20.76 7.55
C GLN A 171 12.55 20.41 6.64
N LEU A 172 12.83 19.64 5.60
CA LEU A 172 11.78 19.03 4.79
C LEU A 172 11.49 17.65 5.36
N VAL A 173 10.22 17.36 5.59
CA VAL A 173 9.76 16.04 6.04
C VAL A 173 8.69 15.52 5.11
N SER A 174 8.76 14.22 4.82
CA SER A 174 7.69 13.48 4.17
C SER A 174 7.09 12.49 5.16
N ILE A 175 5.76 12.47 5.24
CA ILE A 175 5.00 11.61 6.15
C ILE A 175 4.07 10.76 5.31
N ARG A 176 4.20 9.43 5.40
CA ARG A 176 3.31 8.48 4.74
C ARG A 176 2.58 7.63 5.75
N VAL A 177 1.29 7.46 5.54
CA VAL A 177 0.46 6.48 6.24
C VAL A 177 -0.15 5.53 5.24
N ASP A 178 -0.02 4.22 5.50
CA ASP A 178 -0.63 3.16 4.71
C ASP A 178 -1.57 2.32 5.57
N SER A 179 -2.85 2.21 5.19
CA SER A 179 -3.73 1.18 5.75
C SER A 179 -3.27 -0.18 5.24
N ILE A 180 -2.87 -1.06 6.17
CA ILE A 180 -2.22 -2.34 5.85
C ILE A 180 -3.16 -3.25 5.07
N PHE A 181 -4.42 -3.30 5.51
CA PHE A 181 -5.45 -4.17 4.96
C PHE A 181 -6.58 -3.43 4.24
N GLU A 182 -6.36 -2.18 3.83
CA GLU A 182 -7.39 -1.35 3.17
C GLU A 182 -8.68 -1.21 4.01
N GLN A 183 -8.52 -1.20 5.34
CA GLN A 183 -9.63 -1.19 6.28
C GLN A 183 -10.22 0.20 6.49
N PHE A 184 -9.44 1.24 6.22
CA PHE A 184 -9.88 2.62 6.33
C PHE A 184 -9.11 3.54 5.40
N SER A 185 -9.71 4.68 5.07
CA SER A 185 -9.06 5.74 4.28
C SER A 185 -8.34 6.72 5.22
N PRO A 186 -6.98 6.78 5.23
CA PRO A 186 -6.25 7.62 6.16
C PRO A 186 -6.30 9.10 5.76
N TYR A 187 -6.44 9.97 6.76
CA TYR A 187 -6.23 11.42 6.66
C TYR A 187 -5.13 11.81 7.65
N ILE A 188 -4.11 12.51 7.18
CA ILE A 188 -2.96 12.92 8.00
C ILE A 188 -2.91 14.42 8.16
N VAL A 189 -2.65 14.86 9.39
CA VAL A 189 -2.44 16.26 9.74
C VAL A 189 -1.13 16.38 10.50
N LEU A 190 -0.26 17.27 10.05
CA LEU A 190 0.95 17.68 10.74
C LEU A 190 0.66 18.97 11.51
N LEU A 191 0.81 18.92 12.83
CA LEU A 191 0.63 20.06 13.73
C LEU A 191 1.97 20.46 14.36
N ASN A 192 2.13 21.74 14.68
CA ASN A 192 3.19 22.24 15.55
C ASN A 192 2.78 22.14 17.04
N SER A 193 3.65 22.54 17.98
CA SER A 193 3.35 22.46 19.42
C SER A 193 2.24 23.38 19.90
N LYS A 194 1.91 24.42 19.12
CA LYS A 194 0.78 25.33 19.34
C LYS A 194 -0.54 24.76 18.81
N GLY A 195 -0.53 23.57 18.21
CA GLY A 195 -1.69 22.93 17.60
C GLY A 195 -2.09 23.53 16.25
N GLN A 196 -1.22 24.33 15.62
CA GLN A 196 -1.47 24.91 14.30
C GLN A 196 -1.10 23.90 13.21
N ILE A 197 -1.90 23.85 12.14
CA ILE A 197 -1.66 22.98 10.99
C ILE A 197 -0.48 23.49 10.18
N VAL A 198 0.52 22.63 9.99
CA VAL A 198 1.67 22.85 9.10
C VAL A 198 1.37 22.31 7.71
N ALA A 199 0.77 21.11 7.64
CA ALA A 199 0.35 20.45 6.41
C ALA A 199 -0.72 19.41 6.71
N SER A 200 -1.52 19.05 5.70
CA SER A 200 -2.43 17.90 5.76
C SER A 200 -2.55 17.24 4.39
N ASP A 201 -2.94 15.96 4.39
CA ASP A 201 -3.21 15.20 3.17
C ASP A 201 -4.20 14.07 3.44
N SER A 202 -5.11 13.80 2.50
CA SER A 202 -6.15 12.76 2.61
C SER A 202 -6.04 11.62 1.61
N ASP A 203 -5.38 11.83 0.47
CA ASP A 203 -5.61 10.97 -0.70
C ASP A 203 -4.66 11.19 -1.89
N LYS A 204 -3.59 11.99 -1.79
CA LYS A 204 -2.73 12.26 -2.97
C LYS A 204 -2.17 10.98 -3.61
N ASP A 205 -1.99 9.92 -2.83
CA ASP A 205 -1.49 8.61 -3.27
C ASP A 205 -2.58 7.52 -3.38
N GLY A 206 -3.85 7.90 -3.24
CA GLY A 206 -5.01 7.01 -3.35
C GLY A 206 -5.74 6.72 -2.04
N LYS A 207 -6.86 6.00 -2.12
CA LYS A 207 -7.85 5.87 -1.02
C LYS A 207 -7.27 5.34 0.30
N TYR A 208 -6.30 4.43 0.25
CA TYR A 208 -5.81 3.70 1.43
C TYR A 208 -4.40 4.12 1.88
N SER A 209 -3.91 5.24 1.33
CA SER A 209 -2.60 5.80 1.61
C SER A 209 -2.69 7.33 1.64
N ALA A 210 -2.02 7.98 2.58
CA ALA A 210 -1.92 9.44 2.61
C ALA A 210 -0.46 9.87 2.69
N LEU A 211 -0.11 10.95 1.97
CA LEU A 211 1.27 11.44 1.86
C LEU A 211 1.31 12.95 1.99
N ILE A 212 1.94 13.44 3.06
CA ILE A 212 2.47 14.80 3.11
C ILE A 212 3.86 14.70 2.52
N ASP A 213 4.06 15.28 1.33
CA ASP A 213 5.35 15.26 0.65
C ASP A 213 6.12 16.55 0.88
N ARG A 214 7.34 16.44 1.42
CA ARG A 214 8.33 17.52 1.60
C ARG A 214 7.77 18.78 2.27
N ALA A 215 6.97 18.61 3.33
CA ALA A 215 6.52 19.74 4.15
C ALA A 215 7.72 20.43 4.81
N ARG A 216 7.77 21.76 4.69
CA ARG A 216 8.82 22.58 5.30
C ARG A 216 8.41 22.98 6.71
N LEU A 217 9.21 22.58 7.69
CA LEU A 217 8.97 22.91 9.09
C LEU A 217 9.30 24.38 9.37
N PRO A 218 8.39 25.18 9.99
CA PRO A 218 8.59 26.62 10.17
C PRO A 218 9.63 26.98 11.24
N GLU A 219 9.74 26.16 12.29
CA GLU A 219 10.53 26.45 13.50
C GLU A 219 11.19 25.17 14.04
N ASP A 220 12.17 25.34 14.93
CA ASP A 220 12.66 24.24 15.78
C ASP A 220 11.56 23.95 16.82
N ASP A 221 10.89 22.81 16.70
CA ASP A 221 9.69 22.53 17.50
C ASP A 221 9.43 21.01 17.64
N THR A 222 8.58 20.66 18.60
CA THR A 222 7.93 19.36 18.65
C THR A 222 6.71 19.35 17.74
N TYR A 223 6.73 18.47 16.75
CA TYR A 223 5.65 18.31 15.80
C TYR A 223 4.83 17.05 16.10
N TYR A 224 3.54 17.10 15.77
CA TYR A 224 2.57 16.04 16.00
C TYR A 224 1.99 15.57 14.68
N ILE A 225 2.06 14.27 14.43
CA ILE A 225 1.43 13.60 13.31
C ILE A 225 0.13 13.01 13.83
N VAL A 226 -0.99 13.53 13.34
CA VAL A 226 -2.32 13.02 13.64
C VAL A 226 -2.78 12.16 12.48
N VAL A 227 -2.98 10.87 12.74
CA VAL A 227 -3.53 9.90 11.77
C VAL A 227 -5.00 9.70 12.08
N ILE A 228 -5.87 10.06 11.15
CA ILE A 228 -7.32 10.11 11.31
C ILE A 228 -7.95 9.16 10.30
N SER A 229 -9.04 8.48 10.66
CA SER A 229 -9.88 7.83 9.67
C SER A 229 -10.84 8.84 9.02
N ALA A 230 -10.80 8.94 7.69
CA ALA A 230 -11.69 9.82 6.93
C ALA A 230 -13.17 9.43 7.08
N ASN A 231 -13.45 8.16 7.44
CA ASN A 231 -14.78 7.67 7.77
C ASN A 231 -14.83 7.28 9.26
N ALA A 232 -15.76 7.88 10.00
CA ALA A 232 -15.84 7.69 11.46
C ALA A 232 -16.16 6.25 11.91
N GLN A 233 -16.68 5.41 11.00
CA GLN A 233 -16.96 4.00 11.29
C GLN A 233 -15.81 3.06 10.89
N GLU A 234 -14.85 3.56 10.10
CA GLU A 234 -13.72 2.76 9.62
C GLU A 234 -12.54 2.84 10.59
N ARG A 235 -11.91 1.69 10.78
CA ARG A 235 -10.83 1.43 11.75
C ARG A 235 -9.93 0.35 11.20
N GLY A 236 -8.70 0.26 11.72
CA GLY A 236 -7.80 -0.81 11.34
C GLY A 236 -6.33 -0.48 11.52
N THR A 237 -5.50 -1.45 11.13
CA THR A 237 -4.06 -1.36 11.28
C THR A 237 -3.47 -0.51 10.16
N TYR A 238 -2.51 0.34 10.53
CA TYR A 238 -1.78 1.17 9.60
C TYR A 238 -0.29 1.19 9.92
N ARG A 239 0.50 1.58 8.94
CA ARG A 239 1.92 1.86 9.09
C ARG A 239 2.17 3.34 8.84
N LEU A 240 2.89 3.98 9.74
CA LEU A 240 3.30 5.39 9.70
C LEU A 240 4.82 5.46 9.48
N THR A 241 5.23 6.22 8.47
CA THR A 241 6.65 6.50 8.18
C THR A 241 6.94 7.99 8.07
N LEU A 242 8.13 8.39 8.52
CA LEU A 242 8.68 9.75 8.44
C LEU A 242 10.09 9.68 7.85
N PHE A 243 10.39 10.49 6.83
CA PHE A 243 11.71 10.60 6.18
C PHE A 243 11.99 12.02 5.68
#